data_AF-A0A2S4WLD3-F1
#
_entry.id   AF-A0A2S4WLD3-F1
#
_cell.length_a   1.000
_cell.length_b   1.000
_cell.length_c   1.000
_cell.angle_alpha   90.00
_cell.angle_beta   90.00
_cell.angle_gamma   90.00
#
_symmetry.space_group_name_H-M   'P 1'
#
loop_
_entity.id
_entity.type
_entity.pdbx_description
1 polymer ?
#
loop_
_entity_poly.entity_id
_entity_poly.type
_entity_poly.pdbx_seq_one_letter_code
_entity_poly.pdbx_strand_id
1 'polypeptide(L)' 'MLIFSVFKALTGQEVTIELKNDLAIQGTLASEDQFLDLKLKNTKVLDQYKFLPKK' A
#
# COMPACT_ATOMS: atom_id res chain seq x y z
N MET A 1 19.48 -0.17 7.27
CA MET A 1 18.43 0.17 6.28
C MET A 1 17.25 0.79 7.01
N LEU A 2 17.25 2.11 7.18
CA LEU A 2 16.27 2.81 8.02
C LEU A 2 14.82 2.59 7.56
N ILE A 3 14.58 2.69 6.25
CA ILE A 3 13.25 2.54 5.65
C ILE A 3 12.70 1.11 5.81
N PHE A 4 13.54 0.10 5.64
CA PHE A 4 13.17 -1.30 5.91
C PHE A 4 12.71 -1.48 7.37
N SER A 5 13.44 -0.91 8.33
CA SER A 5 13.07 -0.99 9.75
C SER A 5 11.74 -0.28 10.05
N VAL A 6 11.42 0.80 9.33
CA VAL A 6 10.12 1.47 9.45
C VAL A 6 8.99 0.54 8.99
N PHE A 7 9.09 -0.05 7.79
CA PHE A 7 8.04 -0.95 7.30
C PHE A 7 7.88 -2.20 8.17
N LYS A 8 8.98 -2.74 8.67
CA LYS A 8 8.95 -3.85 9.62
C LYS A 8 8.26 -3.52 10.95
N ALA A 9 8.31 -2.26 11.39
CA ALA A 9 7.54 -1.82 12.56
C ALA A 9 6.04 -1.63 12.25
N LEU A 10 5.69 -1.44 10.97
CA LEU A 10 4.32 -1.25 10.50
C LEU A 10 3.63 -2.57 10.12
N THR A 11 4.32 -3.71 10.16
CA THR A 11 3.72 -5.02 9.89
C THR A 11 2.54 -5.28 10.84
N GLY A 12 1.40 -5.67 10.28
CA GLY A 12 0.13 -5.86 11.00
C GLY A 12 -0.71 -4.60 11.15
N GLN A 13 -0.21 -3.43 10.76
CA GLN A 13 -0.94 -2.17 10.82
C GLN A 13 -1.63 -1.84 9.50
N GLU A 14 -2.69 -1.05 9.57
CA GLU A 14 -3.34 -0.49 8.38
C GLU A 14 -2.50 0.66 7.82
N VAL A 15 -2.14 0.56 6.54
CA VAL A 15 -1.34 1.54 5.82
C VAL A 15 -2.02 1.93 4.53
N THR A 16 -1.74 3.14 4.05
CA THR A 16 -2.12 3.58 2.71
C THR A 16 -0.84 3.76 1.90
N ILE A 17 -0.76 3.06 0.76
CA ILE A 17 0.37 3.11 -0.17
C ILE A 17 -0.08 3.84 -1.42
N GLU A 18 0.55 4.99 -1.68
CA GLU A 18 0.43 5.70 -2.95
C GLU A 18 1.49 5.19 -3.92
N LEU A 19 1.03 4.72 -5.08
CA LEU A 19 1.86 4.24 -6.16
C LEU A 19 2.24 5.39 -7.10
N LYS A 20 3.32 5.22 -7.87
CA LYS A 20 3.82 6.23 -8.82
C LYS A 20 2.83 6.60 -9.94
N ASN A 21 1.78 5.83 -10.12
CA ASN A 21 0.70 6.08 -11.08
C ASN A 21 -0.50 6.81 -10.44
N ASP A 22 -0.27 7.47 -9.30
CA ASP A 22 -1.27 8.17 -8.49
C ASP A 22 -2.35 7.27 -7.87
N LEU A 23 -2.18 5.94 -7.90
CA LEU A 23 -3.15 5.03 -7.32
C LEU A 23 -2.86 4.83 -5.83
N ALA A 24 -3.85 5.07 -4.99
CA ALA A 24 -3.77 4.84 -3.55
C ALA A 24 -4.46 3.52 -3.16
N ILE A 25 -3.71 2.62 -2.50
CA ILE A 25 -4.21 1.35 -1.96
C ILE A 25 -4.11 1.40 -0.44
N GLN A 26 -5.24 1.23 0.24
CA GLN A 26 -5.29 1.04 1.69
C GLN A 26 -5.39 -0.45 2.01
N GLY A 27 -4.65 -0.93 2.99
CA GLY A 27 -4.72 -2.31 3.45
C GLY A 27 -3.82 -2.57 4.65
N THR A 28 -3.87 -3.78 5.20
CA THR A 28 -3.00 -4.18 6.30
C THR A 28 -1.65 -4.66 5.75
N LEU A 29 -0.54 -4.09 6.22
CA LEU A 29 0.79 -4.55 5.85
C LEU A 29 1.04 -5.95 6.41
N ALA A 30 1.19 -6.95 5.55
CA ALA A 30 1.32 -8.35 5.95
C ALA A 30 2.78 -8.83 5.98
N SER A 31 3.61 -8.33 5.06
CA SER A 31 5.04 -8.62 5.02
C SER A 31 5.77 -7.61 4.15
N GLU A 32 7.07 -7.49 4.39
CA GLU A 32 8.01 -6.62 3.68
C GLU A 32 9.34 -7.34 3.49
N ASP A 33 10.14 -6.91 2.51
CA ASP A 33 11.48 -7.46 2.27
C ASP A 33 12.57 -6.36 2.18
N GLN A 34 13.82 -6.79 1.97
CA GLN A 34 14.97 -5.89 1.90
C GLN A 34 14.98 -4.96 0.67
N PHE A 35 14.17 -5.25 -0.35
CA PHE A 35 14.01 -4.45 -1.57
C PHE A 35 12.77 -3.54 -1.51
N LEU A 36 12.05 -3.56 -0.38
CA LEU A 36 10.81 -2.82 -0.14
C LEU A 36 9.62 -3.35 -0.96
N ASP A 37 9.62 -4.64 -1.27
CA ASP A 37 8.40 -5.29 -1.76
C ASP A 37 7.42 -5.45 -0.60
N LEU A 38 6.25 -4.82 -0.71
CA LEU A 38 5.23 -4.77 0.34
C LEU A 38 4.03 -5.65 -0.05
N LYS A 39 3.67 -6.58 0.84
CA LYS A 39 2.46 -7.39 0.70
C LYS A 39 1.36 -6.82 1.59
N LEU A 40 0.24 -6.46 0.98
CA LEU A 40 -0.95 -6.02 1.71
C LEU A 40 -2.00 -7.14 1.80
N LYS A 41 -2.78 -7.14 2.87
CA LYS A 41 -4.02 -7.93 3.05
C LYS A 41 -5.21 -6.99 3.21
N ASN A 42 -6.41 -7.48 2.90
CA ASN A 42 -7.67 -6.74 3.03
C ASN A 42 -7.61 -5.36 2.34
N THR A 43 -7.17 -5.35 1.09
CA THR A 43 -6.93 -4.12 0.34
C THR A 43 -8.19 -3.49 -0.22
N LYS A 44 -8.23 -2.17 -0.26
CA LYS A 44 -9.20 -1.36 -0.99
C LYS A 44 -8.49 -0.26 -1.77
N VAL A 45 -8.93 -0.02 -2.99
CA VAL A 45 -8.45 1.11 -3.81
C VAL A 45 -9.23 2.36 -3.40
N LEU A 46 -8.52 3.42 -3.01
CA LEU A 46 -9.14 4.68 -2.59
C LEU A 46 -9.57 5.53 -3.79
N ASP A 47 -8.87 5.42 -4.90
CA ASP A 47 -9.06 6.29 -6.06
C ASP A 47 -10.03 5.68 -7.10
N GLN A 48 -11.26 5.38 -6.66
CA GLN A 48 -12.31 4.80 -7.53
C GLN A 48 -12.80 5.76 -8.63
N TYR A 49 -12.48 7.05 -8.54
CA TYR A 49 -13.05 8.09 -9.41
C TYR A 49 -12.30 8.35 -10.73
N LYS A 50 -11.05 7.87 -10.89
CA LYS A 50 -10.32 7.99 -12.17
C LYS A 50 -10.68 6.90 -13.21
N PHE A 51 -11.30 5.80 -12.78
CA PHE A 51 -11.56 4.61 -13.62
C PHE A 51 -13.05 4.33 -13.89
N LEU A 52 -13.97 5.22 -13.51
CA LEU A 52 -15.34 5.09 -13.99
C LEU A 52 -15.42 5.60 -15.44
N PRO A 53 -15.93 4.81 -16.40
CA PRO A 53 -16.24 5.34 -17.72
C PRO A 53 -17.27 6.44 -17.51
N LYS A 54 -16.92 7.67 -17.91
CA LYS A 54 -17.91 8.76 -18.00
C LYS A 54 -19.05 8.26 -18.89
N LYS A 55 -20.24 8.10 -18.33
CA LYS A 55 -21.47 7.90 -19.08
C LYS A 55 -21.75 9.13 -19.96
#